data_AF-A0A543NFS9-F1
#
_entry.id   AF-A0A543NFS9-F1
#
_cell.length_a   1.000
_cell.length_b   1.000
_cell.length_c   1.000
_cell.angle_alpha   90.00
_cell.angle_beta   90.00
_cell.angle_gamma   90.00
#
_symmetry.space_group_name_H-M   'P 1'
#
loop_
_entity.id
_entity.type
_entity.pdbx_description
1 polymer ?
#
loop_
_entity_poly.entity_id
_entity_poly.type
_entity_poly.pdbx_seq_one_letter_code
_entity_poly.pdbx_strand_id
1 'polypeptide(L)'
;MRRRDADRRGRRGAHRAEPHDAGKLATLTRVLESTVPRKVRPPHVLTVLVLSGVTLALTLFAYSTTQIHLKFSGPPTGRDAAPDTGSQHLEPSAGTAEPSAPPGAGTAGVRVTYRTVDSSETGFTGQVALTNTGDEPVEEWRLALGFPDAEVTSAWNADWQVSGSSVRMHPAEDTAAIAPGQTATIGFTAHGPEQEPSSCSLNGRACGI
;
A
#
# COMPACT_ATOMS: atom_id res chain seq x y z
N MET A 1 33.05 -106.00 -0.42
CA MET A 1 32.24 -106.76 0.57
C MET A 1 31.96 -105.84 1.76
N ARG A 2 30.68 -105.57 2.07
CA ARG A 2 30.00 -105.16 3.36
C ARG A 2 30.87 -104.63 4.53
N ARG A 3 30.52 -103.65 5.39
CA ARG A 3 29.26 -103.19 6.06
C ARG A 3 29.62 -101.94 6.94
N ARG A 4 28.78 -100.89 7.10
CA ARG A 4 28.04 -100.40 8.33
C ARG A 4 28.88 -100.08 9.58
N ASP A 5 28.67 -99.08 10.47
CA ASP A 5 27.61 -98.11 10.88
C ASP A 5 28.29 -97.04 11.82
N ALA A 6 27.94 -95.74 11.78
CA ALA A 6 27.11 -94.93 12.74
C ALA A 6 27.65 -94.66 14.17
N ASP A 7 27.69 -93.39 14.65
CA ASP A 7 26.68 -92.76 15.55
C ASP A 7 27.12 -91.34 16.10
N ARG A 8 26.22 -90.69 16.85
CA ARG A 8 25.82 -89.26 17.01
C ARG A 8 26.40 -88.41 18.18
N ARG A 9 26.30 -87.07 17.97
CA ARG A 9 25.74 -85.94 18.81
C ARG A 9 26.49 -85.29 20.01
N GLY A 10 26.40 -83.94 20.08
CA GLY A 10 26.24 -83.15 21.33
C GLY A 10 26.61 -81.64 21.29
N ARG A 11 25.63 -80.72 21.42
CA ARG A 11 25.75 -79.24 21.59
C ARG A 11 25.80 -78.82 23.08
N ARG A 12 26.49 -77.71 23.42
CA ARG A 12 26.31 -76.72 24.55
C ARG A 12 27.64 -75.96 24.71
N GLY A 13 27.79 -74.66 24.99
CA GLY A 13 26.95 -73.49 25.21
C GLY A 13 27.94 -72.32 25.42
N ALA A 14 27.73 -71.17 24.78
CA ALA A 14 28.63 -70.02 24.87
C ALA A 14 28.08 -69.03 25.91
N HIS A 15 28.80 -68.87 27.02
CA HIS A 15 28.64 -67.74 27.94
C HIS A 15 29.96 -66.97 27.91
N ARG A 16 29.95 -65.78 27.30
CA ARG A 16 31.03 -64.80 27.42
C ARG A 16 30.46 -63.56 28.07
N ALA A 17 31.06 -63.21 29.20
CA ALA A 17 30.71 -62.14 30.11
C ALA A 17 30.81 -60.75 29.46
N GLU A 18 29.84 -59.89 29.76
CA GLU A 18 30.01 -58.44 29.77
C GLU A 18 30.64 -58.02 31.11
N PRO A 19 31.53 -57.02 31.08
CA PRO A 19 31.52 -56.01 32.11
C PRO A 19 31.29 -54.61 31.53
N HIS A 20 30.53 -53.87 32.32
CA HIS A 20 30.13 -52.47 32.22
C HIS A 20 31.31 -51.48 32.20
N ASP A 21 30.97 -50.23 31.83
CA ASP A 21 31.76 -48.99 31.88
C ASP A 21 32.61 -48.64 30.64
N ALA A 22 31.95 -48.00 29.68
CA ALA A 22 32.59 -47.08 28.73
C ALA A 22 31.74 -45.82 28.55
N GLY A 23 31.44 -45.15 29.66
CA GLY A 23 30.98 -43.77 29.67
C GLY A 23 32.17 -42.82 29.73
N LYS A 24 32.27 -41.96 28.71
CA LYS A 24 33.12 -40.76 28.55
C LYS A 24 34.26 -40.91 27.53
N LEU A 25 34.21 -39.98 26.56
CA LEU A 25 35.30 -39.49 25.71
C LEU A 25 35.62 -40.25 24.41
N ALA A 26 34.66 -40.23 23.49
CA ALA A 26 34.92 -40.08 22.05
C ALA A 26 33.62 -39.53 21.46
N THR A 27 33.55 -38.31 20.95
CA THR A 27 33.86 -38.09 19.53
C THR A 27 33.87 -36.58 19.29
N LEU A 28 35.07 -36.02 19.14
CA LEU A 28 35.30 -34.75 18.46
C LEU A 28 35.22 -35.01 16.96
N THR A 29 34.10 -34.66 16.32
CA THR A 29 34.07 -34.35 14.88
C THR A 29 32.96 -33.33 14.63
N ARG A 30 33.35 -32.05 14.65
CA ARG A 30 32.60 -30.97 13.98
C ARG A 30 32.52 -31.31 12.50
N VAL A 31 31.31 -31.60 12.02
CA VAL A 31 30.97 -31.57 10.60
C VAL A 31 30.02 -30.38 10.42
N LEU A 32 30.48 -29.40 9.65
CA LEU A 32 29.70 -28.29 9.13
C LEU A 32 28.59 -28.81 8.20
N GLU A 33 27.54 -28.01 8.05
CA GLU A 33 26.46 -28.12 7.05
C GLU A 33 25.35 -29.16 7.27
N SER A 34 24.24 -28.68 7.84
CA SER A 34 22.91 -29.07 7.37
C SER A 34 21.91 -27.94 7.56
N THR A 35 22.16 -26.81 6.90
CA THR A 35 21.13 -25.79 6.66
C THR A 35 20.27 -26.30 5.51
N VAL A 36 19.44 -27.31 5.76
CA VAL A 36 18.40 -27.72 4.82
C VAL A 36 17.22 -26.79 5.04
N PRO A 37 16.93 -25.82 4.14
CA PRO A 37 15.65 -25.15 4.17
C PRO A 37 14.61 -26.22 3.84
N ARG A 38 13.78 -26.59 4.83
CA ARG A 38 12.56 -27.35 4.53
C ARG A 38 11.84 -26.58 3.44
N LYS A 39 11.63 -27.22 2.30
CA LYS A 39 10.77 -26.72 1.23
C LYS A 39 9.37 -26.60 1.83
N VAL A 40 9.07 -25.44 2.40
CA VAL A 40 7.78 -25.14 3.01
C VAL A 40 6.80 -25.16 1.85
N ARG A 41 5.92 -26.16 1.81
CA ARG A 41 4.76 -26.12 0.92
C ARG A 41 4.04 -24.82 1.28
N PRO A 42 3.85 -23.87 0.33
CA PRO A 42 3.17 -22.63 0.64
C PRO A 42 1.82 -23.00 1.27
N PRO A 43 1.47 -22.41 2.43
CA PRO A 43 0.19 -22.71 3.06
C PRO A 43 -0.91 -22.39 2.04
N HIS A 44 -1.84 -23.32 1.82
CA HIS A 44 -2.94 -23.15 0.87
C HIS A 44 -3.68 -21.81 1.04
N VAL A 45 -3.65 -21.25 2.25
CA VAL A 45 -4.17 -19.92 2.60
C VAL A 45 -3.53 -18.79 1.77
N LEU A 46 -2.22 -18.81 1.54
CA LEU A 46 -1.54 -17.78 0.74
C LEU A 46 -2.00 -17.84 -0.73
N THR A 47 -2.13 -19.04 -1.29
CA THR A 47 -2.64 -19.23 -2.65
C THR A 47 -4.10 -18.78 -2.78
N VAL A 48 -4.93 -19.07 -1.77
CA VAL A 48 -6.33 -18.62 -1.72
C VAL A 48 -6.44 -17.10 -1.61
N LEU A 49 -5.61 -16.46 -0.78
CA LEU A 49 -5.56 -15.00 -0.66
C LEU A 49 -5.13 -14.33 -1.97
N VAL A 50 -4.11 -14.87 -2.65
CA VAL A 50 -3.65 -14.33 -3.94
C VAL A 50 -4.73 -14.50 -5.02
N LEU A 51 -5.36 -15.67 -5.12
CA LEU A 51 -6.45 -15.91 -6.08
C LEU A 51 -7.64 -14.99 -5.82
N SER A 52 -8.05 -14.82 -4.56
CA SER A 52 -9.14 -13.91 -4.18
C SER A 52 -8.80 -12.45 -4.52
N GLY A 53 -7.58 -12.00 -4.20
CA GLY A 53 -7.11 -10.66 -4.53
C GLY A 53 -7.12 -10.38 -6.04
N VAL A 54 -6.64 -11.32 -6.86
CA VAL A 54 -6.65 -11.20 -8.32
C VAL A 54 -8.09 -11.16 -8.86
N THR A 55 -9.00 -12.00 -8.35
CA THR A 55 -10.40 -11.96 -8.78
C THR A 55 -11.08 -10.65 -8.42
N LEU A 56 -10.81 -10.09 -7.23
CA LEU A 56 -11.36 -8.81 -6.80
C LEU A 56 -10.84 -7.64 -7.64
N ALA A 57 -9.55 -7.66 -7.97
CA ALA A 57 -8.94 -6.64 -8.83
C ALA A 57 -9.54 -6.66 -10.24
N LEU A 58 -9.74 -7.84 -10.82
CA LEU A 58 -10.34 -8.00 -12.15
C LEU A 58 -11.81 -7.55 -12.19
N THR A 59 -12.60 -7.85 -11.16
CA THR A 59 -14.00 -7.39 -11.09
C THR A 59 -14.10 -5.88 -10.91
N LEU A 60 -13.28 -5.29 -10.04
CA LEU A 60 -13.22 -3.83 -9.88
C LEU A 60 -12.77 -3.13 -11.18
N PHE A 61 -11.76 -3.67 -11.87
CA PHE A 61 -11.30 -3.13 -13.14
C PHE A 61 -12.40 -3.21 -14.21
N ALA A 62 -13.07 -4.36 -14.34
CA ALA A 62 -14.18 -4.54 -15.28
C ALA A 62 -15.36 -3.59 -14.97
N TYR A 63 -15.67 -3.36 -13.69
CA TYR A 63 -16.71 -2.41 -13.30
C TYR A 63 -16.31 -0.96 -13.63
N SER A 64 -15.03 -0.62 -13.45
CA SER A 64 -14.50 0.72 -13.75
C SER A 64 -14.54 1.07 -15.24
N THR A 65 -14.48 0.12 -16.16
CA THR A 65 -14.50 0.42 -17.61
C THR A 65 -15.90 0.78 -18.13
N THR A 66 -16.96 0.49 -17.36
CA THR A 66 -18.35 0.70 -17.80
C THR A 66 -18.83 2.17 -17.73
N GLN A 67 -18.03 3.09 -17.21
CA GLN A 67 -18.42 4.51 -17.04
C GLN A 67 -17.97 5.44 -18.19
N ILE A 68 -17.35 4.94 -19.26
CA ILE A 68 -16.96 5.77 -20.40
C ILE A 68 -18.09 5.78 -21.44
N HIS A 69 -19.20 6.46 -21.13
CA HIS A 69 -20.16 6.89 -22.15
C HIS A 69 -19.66 8.21 -22.76
N LEU A 70 -18.88 8.11 -23.84
CA LEU A 70 -18.56 9.29 -24.65
C LEU A 70 -19.83 9.73 -25.39
N LYS A 71 -20.46 10.83 -24.94
CA LYS A 71 -21.48 11.52 -25.73
C LYS A 71 -20.81 12.23 -26.91
N PHE A 72 -20.63 11.52 -28.02
CA PHE A 72 -20.37 12.11 -29.33
C PHE A 72 -21.63 12.05 -30.19
N SER A 73 -22.41 13.12 -30.19
CA SER A 73 -23.48 13.40 -31.17
C SER A 73 -23.73 14.92 -31.11
N GLY A 74 -23.48 15.75 -32.12
CA GLY A 74 -23.01 15.57 -33.49
C GLY A 74 -22.80 16.94 -34.17
N PRO A 75 -22.43 16.99 -35.45
CA PRO A 75 -22.92 18.03 -36.37
C PRO A 75 -23.35 17.38 -37.73
N PRO A 76 -23.96 18.07 -38.73
CA PRO A 76 -23.85 19.51 -39.04
C PRO A 76 -25.12 20.22 -39.63
N THR A 77 -24.97 21.51 -39.95
CA THR A 77 -25.82 22.40 -40.78
C THR A 77 -27.15 22.86 -40.14
N GLY A 78 -27.66 24.07 -40.28
CA GLY A 78 -27.30 25.26 -41.05
C GLY A 78 -28.57 26.12 -41.19
N ARG A 79 -28.42 27.44 -41.02
CA ARG A 79 -29.30 28.54 -41.48
C ARG A 79 -30.70 28.77 -40.84
N ASP A 80 -30.86 30.06 -40.54
CA ASP A 80 -32.03 30.95 -40.64
C ASP A 80 -33.05 31.09 -39.49
N ALA A 81 -33.29 32.38 -39.20
CA ALA A 81 -34.49 33.05 -38.67
C ALA A 81 -34.80 33.02 -37.15
N ALA A 82 -34.68 34.21 -36.55
CA ALA A 82 -35.41 34.66 -35.36
C ALA A 82 -36.88 35.03 -35.72
N PRO A 83 -37.73 35.56 -34.81
CA PRO A 83 -37.78 35.54 -33.33
C PRO A 83 -39.16 34.99 -32.81
N ASP A 84 -39.34 34.81 -31.49
CA ASP A 84 -40.41 35.45 -30.68
C ASP A 84 -40.64 34.77 -29.30
N THR A 85 -40.81 35.64 -28.30
CA THR A 85 -41.53 35.61 -27.01
C THR A 85 -41.90 34.28 -26.32
N GLY A 86 -41.52 34.18 -25.03
CA GLY A 86 -42.11 33.22 -24.10
C GLY A 86 -41.47 33.21 -22.71
N SER A 87 -41.79 34.20 -21.89
CA SER A 87 -41.43 34.29 -20.47
C SER A 87 -41.88 33.05 -19.69
N GLN A 88 -40.97 32.39 -18.95
CA GLN A 88 -41.29 31.77 -17.66
C GLN A 88 -40.12 31.93 -16.69
N HIS A 89 -40.36 32.87 -15.77
CA HIS A 89 -39.67 33.08 -14.51
C HIS A 89 -39.95 31.89 -13.60
N LEU A 90 -38.90 31.11 -13.30
CA LEU A 90 -38.85 30.20 -12.16
C LEU A 90 -37.50 30.42 -11.48
N GLU A 91 -37.58 30.82 -10.22
CA GLU A 91 -36.51 31.22 -9.32
C GLU A 91 -35.39 30.17 -9.23
N PRO A 92 -34.10 30.53 -9.37
CA PRO A 92 -33.04 29.71 -8.84
C PRO A 92 -33.06 29.87 -7.31
N SER A 93 -33.55 28.83 -6.63
CA SER A 93 -33.32 28.67 -5.19
C SER A 93 -31.81 28.78 -4.96
N ALA A 94 -31.40 29.87 -4.31
CA ALA A 94 -30.03 30.14 -3.90
C ALA A 94 -29.62 29.09 -2.86
N GLY A 95 -29.11 27.95 -3.34
CA GLY A 95 -28.22 27.13 -2.55
C GLY A 95 -26.95 27.93 -2.32
N THR A 96 -26.79 28.47 -1.11
CA THR A 96 -25.52 28.98 -0.62
C THR A 96 -24.48 27.87 -0.72
N ALA A 97 -23.76 27.82 -1.85
CA ALA A 97 -22.46 27.18 -1.90
C ALA A 97 -21.53 28.10 -1.12
N GLU A 98 -21.27 27.73 0.13
CA GLU A 98 -20.19 28.30 0.93
C GLU A 98 -18.87 28.09 0.17
N PRO A 99 -18.18 29.16 -0.27
CA PRO A 99 -16.86 29.02 -0.88
C PRO A 99 -15.88 28.69 0.24
N SER A 100 -15.56 27.41 0.43
CA SER A 100 -14.47 27.00 1.31
C SER A 100 -13.15 27.57 0.79
N ALA A 101 -12.60 28.49 1.59
CA ALA A 101 -11.23 28.98 1.70
C ALA A 101 -10.47 29.41 0.42
N PRO A 102 -9.76 30.56 0.46
CA PRO A 102 -8.88 30.97 -0.63
C PRO A 102 -7.75 29.93 -0.82
N PRO A 103 -7.26 29.72 -2.07
CA PRO A 103 -6.19 28.79 -2.31
C PRO A 103 -4.95 29.22 -1.55
N GLY A 104 -4.51 28.37 -0.61
CA GLY A 104 -3.23 28.49 0.05
C GLY A 104 -2.14 28.79 -0.97
N ALA A 105 -1.40 29.87 -0.75
CA ALA A 105 -0.22 30.22 -1.52
C ALA A 105 0.83 29.13 -1.29
N GLY A 106 0.79 28.08 -2.12
CA GLY A 106 1.83 27.08 -2.17
C GLY A 106 3.09 27.64 -2.83
N THR A 107 4.24 27.12 -2.42
CA THR A 107 5.55 27.29 -3.04
C THR A 107 5.42 27.44 -4.55
N ALA A 108 5.96 28.52 -5.13
CA ALA A 108 5.81 28.89 -6.53
C ALA A 108 5.68 27.67 -7.45
N GLY A 109 4.47 27.41 -7.94
CA GLY A 109 4.18 26.33 -8.87
C GLY A 109 3.57 25.05 -8.28
N VAL A 110 3.35 24.87 -6.97
CA VAL A 110 2.64 23.68 -6.46
C VAL A 110 1.60 24.05 -5.41
N ARG A 111 0.34 23.69 -5.67
CA ARG A 111 -0.77 23.80 -4.71
C ARG A 111 -0.90 22.52 -3.91
N VAL A 112 -1.09 22.66 -2.60
CA VAL A 112 -1.39 21.55 -1.68
C VAL A 112 -2.87 21.63 -1.30
N THR A 113 -3.55 20.50 -1.29
CA THR A 113 -4.89 20.38 -0.70
C THR A 113 -4.97 19.13 0.17
N TYR A 114 -5.81 19.17 1.19
CA TYR A 114 -6.03 18.06 2.11
C TYR A 114 -7.51 17.71 2.23
N ARG A 115 -7.78 16.43 2.51
CA ARG A 115 -9.08 15.97 2.98
C ARG A 115 -8.94 14.71 3.84
N THR A 116 -9.87 14.53 4.77
CA THR A 116 -10.14 13.22 5.37
C THR A 116 -10.92 12.36 4.38
N VAL A 117 -10.51 11.11 4.21
CA VAL A 117 -11.17 10.11 3.36
C VAL A 117 -12.11 9.23 4.18
N ASP A 118 -11.67 8.84 5.38
CA ASP A 118 -12.41 7.98 6.30
C ASP A 118 -11.96 8.27 7.73
N SER A 119 -12.85 8.12 8.72
CA SER A 119 -12.51 8.32 10.12
C SER A 119 -13.25 7.37 11.06
N SER A 120 -12.60 7.12 12.19
CA SER A 120 -13.05 6.23 13.26
C SER A 120 -12.69 6.85 14.61
N GLU A 121 -13.16 6.24 15.70
CA GLU A 121 -12.90 6.73 17.07
C GLU A 121 -11.40 6.74 17.43
N THR A 122 -10.59 5.86 16.82
CA THR A 122 -9.17 5.69 17.14
C THR A 122 -8.22 6.17 16.05
N GLY A 123 -8.72 6.60 14.90
CA GLY A 123 -7.87 7.02 13.78
C GLY A 123 -8.64 7.47 12.55
N PHE A 124 -7.90 8.04 11.61
CA PHE A 124 -8.44 8.53 10.34
C PHE A 124 -7.48 8.27 9.18
N THR A 125 -8.04 8.27 7.97
CA THR A 125 -7.30 8.23 6.72
C THR A 125 -7.33 9.61 6.07
N GLY A 126 -6.17 10.22 5.89
CA GLY A 126 -6.03 11.50 5.20
C GLY A 126 -5.51 11.33 3.78
N GLN A 127 -5.84 12.29 2.92
CA GLN A 127 -5.30 12.37 1.57
C GLN A 127 -4.83 13.80 1.27
N VAL A 128 -3.65 13.89 0.67
CA VAL A 128 -3.04 15.13 0.23
C VAL A 128 -2.92 15.10 -1.30
N ALA A 129 -3.31 16.18 -1.96
CA ALA A 129 -3.08 16.37 -3.38
C ALA A 129 -2.03 17.47 -3.60
N LEU A 130 -1.01 17.16 -4.40
CA LEU A 130 0.02 18.09 -4.84
C LEU A 130 -0.20 18.38 -6.32
N THR A 131 -0.79 19.54 -6.62
CA THR A 131 -1.08 19.96 -8.00
C THR A 131 0.01 20.91 -8.49
N ASN A 132 0.69 20.55 -9.57
CA ASN A 132 1.64 21.45 -10.23
C ASN A 132 0.86 22.53 -11.01
N THR A 133 0.98 23.76 -10.54
CA THR A 133 0.38 24.99 -11.10
C THR A 133 1.40 25.86 -11.84
N GLY A 134 2.66 25.42 -11.92
CA GLY A 134 3.71 26.06 -12.70
C GLY A 134 3.84 25.44 -14.10
N ASP A 135 4.87 25.90 -14.82
CA ASP A 135 5.12 25.52 -16.21
C ASP A 135 6.24 24.46 -16.38
N GLU A 136 6.91 24.08 -15.29
CA GLU A 136 8.00 23.09 -15.29
C GLU A 136 7.60 21.84 -14.49
N PRO A 137 8.05 20.62 -14.88
CA PRO A 137 7.83 19.41 -14.11
C PRO A 137 8.45 19.47 -12.70
N VAL A 138 7.76 18.90 -11.71
CA VAL A 138 8.25 18.80 -10.34
C VAL A 138 8.71 17.38 -10.07
N GLU A 139 10.03 17.19 -10.04
CA GLU A 139 10.66 15.89 -9.77
C GLU A 139 10.86 15.67 -8.27
N GLU A 140 11.41 16.68 -7.58
CA GLU A 140 11.62 16.63 -6.13
C GLU A 140 10.62 17.51 -5.39
N TRP A 141 9.92 16.90 -4.44
CA TRP A 141 9.10 17.62 -3.46
C TRP A 141 9.31 17.06 -2.06
N ARG A 142 9.25 17.94 -1.06
CA ARG A 142 9.34 17.58 0.36
C ARG A 142 8.17 18.23 1.08
N LEU A 143 7.17 17.43 1.40
CA LEU A 143 6.00 17.84 2.15
C LEU A 143 6.23 17.53 3.64
N ALA A 144 5.90 18.46 4.53
CA ALA A 144 5.80 18.20 5.94
C ALA A 144 4.46 18.67 6.48
N LEU A 145 3.78 17.80 7.24
CA LEU A 145 2.51 18.07 7.89
C LEU A 145 2.62 17.84 9.39
N GLY A 146 2.00 18.72 10.19
CA GLY A 146 1.97 18.60 11.65
C GLY A 146 0.57 18.39 12.20
N PHE A 147 0.42 17.39 13.07
CA PHE A 147 -0.84 17.00 13.70
C PHE A 147 -0.69 17.02 15.23
N PRO A 148 -1.18 18.04 15.96
CA PRO A 148 -1.00 18.16 17.41
C PRO A 148 -1.48 16.96 18.22
N ASP A 149 -2.59 16.33 17.82
CA ASP A 149 -3.28 15.30 18.59
C ASP A 149 -3.32 13.93 17.88
N ALA A 150 -2.65 13.80 16.73
CA ALA A 150 -2.61 12.57 15.95
C ALA A 150 -1.20 12.22 15.45
N GLU A 151 -0.94 10.91 15.29
CA GLU A 151 0.33 10.39 14.80
C GLU A 151 0.09 9.59 13.51
N VAL A 152 0.82 9.93 12.44
CA VAL A 152 0.76 9.16 11.19
C VAL A 152 1.45 7.80 11.37
N THR A 153 0.74 6.72 11.10
CA THR A 153 1.22 5.34 11.32
C THR A 153 1.58 4.61 10.02
N SER A 154 1.02 5.04 8.89
CA SER A 154 1.39 4.55 7.56
C SER A 154 1.07 5.58 6.48
N ALA A 155 1.82 5.55 5.37
CA ALA A 155 1.53 6.33 4.17
C ALA A 155 1.87 5.54 2.90
N TRP A 156 1.28 5.95 1.77
CA TRP A 156 1.48 5.34 0.46
C TRP A 156 1.53 6.40 -0.65
N ASN A 157 2.07 6.01 -1.82
CA ASN A 157 2.41 6.90 -2.95
C ASN A 157 3.48 7.97 -2.62
N ALA A 158 4.21 7.77 -1.52
CA ALA A 158 5.30 8.60 -1.06
C ALA A 158 6.17 7.79 -0.08
N ASP A 159 7.46 8.09 -0.05
CA ASP A 159 8.29 7.74 1.10
C ASP A 159 8.00 8.71 2.24
N TRP A 160 8.07 8.23 3.47
CA TRP A 160 7.65 9.01 4.63
C TRP A 160 8.46 8.71 5.89
N GLN A 161 8.50 9.69 6.77
CA GLN A 161 9.18 9.63 8.06
C GLN A 161 8.41 10.45 9.10
N VAL A 162 8.16 9.87 10.27
CA VAL A 162 7.60 10.58 11.42
C VAL A 162 8.69 11.19 12.29
N SER A 163 8.39 12.35 12.88
CA SER A 163 9.23 13.05 13.83
C SER A 163 8.33 13.76 14.85
N GLY A 164 8.05 13.11 15.98
CA GLY A 164 7.07 13.60 16.95
C GLY A 164 5.68 13.67 16.32
N SER A 165 5.00 14.80 16.48
CA SER A 165 3.68 15.09 15.91
C SER A 165 3.71 15.52 14.44
N SER A 166 4.83 15.34 13.73
CA SER A 166 4.98 15.73 12.32
C SER A 166 5.38 14.56 11.44
N VAL A 167 4.87 14.55 10.22
CA VAL A 167 5.25 13.62 9.15
C VAL A 167 5.93 14.39 8.03
N ARG A 168 7.03 13.84 7.51
CA ARG A 168 7.67 14.28 6.27
C ARG A 168 7.43 13.25 5.19
N MET A 169 7.14 13.71 3.98
CA MET A 169 6.86 12.90 2.81
C MET A 169 7.64 13.44 1.60
N HIS A 170 8.13 12.54 0.76
CA HIS A 170 8.82 12.87 -0.49
C HIS A 170 8.51 11.80 -1.55
N PRO A 171 8.75 12.07 -2.85
CA PRO A 171 8.51 11.05 -3.87
C PRO A 171 9.41 9.84 -3.61
N ALA A 172 8.89 8.65 -3.89
CA ALA A 172 9.68 7.42 -3.90
C ALA A 172 10.60 7.40 -5.12
N GLU A 173 11.72 6.68 -5.06
CA GLU A 173 12.79 6.75 -6.09
C GLU A 173 12.30 6.48 -7.53
N ASP A 174 11.26 5.65 -7.71
CA ASP A 174 10.70 5.30 -9.02
C ASP A 174 9.43 6.10 -9.39
N THR A 175 9.16 7.22 -8.71
CA THR A 175 7.95 8.04 -8.96
C THR A 175 8.18 9.00 -10.13
N ALA A 176 7.23 9.05 -11.07
CA ALA A 176 7.26 10.01 -12.16
C ALA A 176 7.11 11.47 -11.64
N ALA A 177 7.75 12.41 -12.35
CA ALA A 177 7.61 13.83 -12.10
C ALA A 177 6.15 14.30 -12.24
N ILE A 178 5.76 15.29 -11.44
CA ILE A 178 4.46 15.94 -11.57
C ILE A 178 4.56 16.98 -12.69
N ALA A 179 4.10 16.63 -13.90
CA ALA A 179 4.07 17.55 -15.02
C ALA A 179 3.14 18.76 -14.76
N PRO A 180 3.29 19.89 -15.48
CA PRO A 180 2.38 21.03 -15.40
C PRO A 180 0.91 20.63 -15.51
N GLY A 181 0.08 21.13 -14.59
CA GLY A 181 -1.35 20.82 -14.49
C GLY A 181 -1.68 19.42 -13.96
N GLN A 182 -0.69 18.57 -13.68
CA GLN A 182 -0.91 17.25 -13.10
C GLN A 182 -0.92 17.29 -11.57
N THR A 183 -1.45 16.21 -10.98
CA THR A 183 -1.58 16.08 -9.52
C THR A 183 -1.04 14.75 -9.03
N ALA A 184 -0.13 14.78 -8.06
CA ALA A 184 0.24 13.61 -7.28
C ALA A 184 -0.67 13.50 -6.05
N THR A 185 -1.11 12.28 -5.71
CA THR A 185 -2.00 12.05 -4.57
C THR A 185 -1.33 11.11 -3.58
N ILE A 186 -1.16 11.61 -2.35
CA ILE A 186 -0.55 10.90 -1.24
C ILE A 186 -1.65 10.56 -0.24
N GLY A 187 -1.66 9.33 0.28
CA GLY A 187 -2.58 8.93 1.34
C GLY A 187 -1.82 8.47 2.57
N PHE A 188 -2.45 8.62 3.73
CA PHE A 188 -1.89 8.18 5.01
C PHE A 188 -2.98 7.79 5.99
N THR A 189 -2.62 6.94 6.96
CA THR A 189 -3.45 6.63 8.12
C THR A 189 -2.79 7.19 9.36
N ALA A 190 -3.59 7.80 10.24
CA ALA A 190 -3.15 8.34 11.51
C ALA A 190 -3.96 7.76 12.68
N HIS A 191 -3.30 7.64 13.83
CA HIS A 191 -3.92 7.29 15.11
C HIS A 191 -4.15 8.56 15.92
N GLY A 192 -5.37 8.75 16.40
CA GLY A 192 -5.82 10.00 17.03
C GLY A 192 -7.17 10.49 16.47
N PRO A 193 -7.76 11.55 17.05
CA PRO A 193 -8.97 12.14 16.53
C PRO A 193 -8.76 12.66 15.10
N GLU A 194 -9.84 12.68 14.31
CA GLU A 194 -9.82 13.34 13.00
C GLU A 194 -9.49 14.83 13.16
N GLN A 195 -8.52 15.29 12.37
CA GLN A 195 -8.09 16.69 12.37
C GLN A 195 -7.41 17.08 11.06
N GLU A 196 -7.48 18.36 10.72
CA GLU A 196 -6.66 18.95 9.67
C GLU A 196 -5.21 19.17 10.15
N PRO A 197 -4.22 19.22 9.24
CA PRO A 197 -2.86 19.58 9.60
C PRO A 197 -2.78 21.01 10.15
N SER A 198 -2.26 21.15 11.37
CA SER A 198 -1.99 22.45 12.00
C SER A 198 -0.85 23.23 11.35
N SER A 199 0.03 22.53 10.63
CA SER A 199 1.12 23.12 9.86
C SER A 199 1.33 22.34 8.57
N CYS A 200 1.69 23.07 7.52
CA CYS A 200 2.02 22.55 6.21
C CYS A 200 3.29 23.26 5.72
N SER A 201 4.29 22.50 5.28
CA SER A 201 5.40 23.05 4.52
C SER A 201 5.70 22.22 3.28
N LEU A 202 5.95 22.88 2.17
CA LEU A 202 6.35 22.27 0.91
C LEU A 202 7.68 22.86 0.46
N ASN A 203 8.71 22.03 0.30
CA ASN A 203 10.07 22.45 -0.05
C ASN A 203 10.63 23.52 0.90
N GLY A 204 10.32 23.40 2.20
CA GLY A 204 10.79 24.30 3.26
C GLY A 204 10.04 25.64 3.36
N ARG A 205 8.98 25.85 2.58
CA ARG A 205 8.11 27.03 2.67
C ARG A 205 6.75 26.64 3.20
N ALA A 206 6.11 27.52 3.98
CA ALA A 206 4.74 27.30 4.43
C ALA A 206 3.80 27.14 3.22
N CYS A 207 2.89 26.17 3.29
CA CYS A 207 1.77 26.01 2.36
C CYS A 207 0.45 26.29 3.10
N GLY A 208 -0.53 26.84 2.39
CA GLY A 208 -1.91 26.78 2.87
C GLY A 208 -2.51 25.44 2.48
N ILE A 209 -3.39 24.93 3.34
CA ILE A 209 -4.07 23.64 3.18
C ILE A 209 -5.59 23.85 3.24
#